data_AF-A0A947VWW1-F1
#
_entry.id   AF-A0A947VWW1-F1
#
_cell.length_a   1.000
_cell.length_b   1.000
_cell.length_c   1.000
_cell.angle_alpha   90.00
_cell.angle_beta   90.00
_cell.angle_gamma   90.00
#
_symmetry.space_group_name_H-M   'P 1'
#
loop_
_entity.id
_entity.type
_entity.pdbx_description
1 polymer ?
#
loop_
_entity_poly.entity_id
_entity_poly.type
_entity_poly.pdbx_seq_one_letter_code
_entity_poly.pdbx_strand_id
1 'polypeptide(L)' 'GSVPHSGFGIGLERFVSWVSGVKHIRETIPFPRMIYRLRP' A
#
# COMPACT_ATOMS: atom_id res chain seq x y z
N GLY A 1 -16.74 25.71 16.24
CA GLY A 1 -15.98 25.36 15.02
C GLY A 1 -14.97 24.31 15.39
N SER A 2 -14.78 23.28 14.56
CA SER A 2 -13.74 22.28 14.84
C SER A 2 -12.35 22.93 14.82
N VAL A 3 -11.40 22.31 15.51
CA VAL A 3 -10.02 22.80 15.62
C VAL A 3 -9.29 22.70 14.28
N PRO A 4 -8.21 23.48 14.06
CA PRO A 4 -7.33 23.27 12.92
C PRO A 4 -6.64 21.91 13.03
N HIS A 5 -6.74 21.08 11.99
CA HIS A 5 -6.09 19.77 11.92
C HIS A 5 -5.45 19.56 10.54
N SER A 6 -4.37 18.79 10.51
CA SER A 6 -3.67 18.33 9.31
C SER A 6 -3.39 16.84 9.44
N GLY A 7 -3.08 16.17 8.32
CA GLY A 7 -2.79 14.74 8.30
C GLY A 7 -1.98 14.34 7.08
N PHE A 8 -1.32 13.19 7.18
CA PHE A 8 -0.61 12.56 6.07
C PHE A 8 -0.97 11.07 6.00
N GLY A 9 -0.71 10.46 4.85
CA GLY A 9 -0.93 9.03 4.63
C GLY A 9 0.29 8.38 4.00
N ILE A 10 0.47 7.10 4.29
CA ILE A 10 1.52 6.27 3.71
C ILE A 10 0.92 4.93 3.27
N GLY A 11 1.33 4.45 2.08
CA GLY A 11 0.97 3.12 1.61
C GLY A 11 1.96 2.09 2.16
N LEU A 12 1.50 1.21 3.05
CA LEU A 12 2.35 0.22 3.72
C LEU A 12 3.04 -0.70 2.71
N GLU A 13 2.31 -1.23 1.74
CA GLU A 13 2.79 -2.16 0.74
C GLU A 13 3.88 -1.50 -0.14
N ARG A 14 3.72 -0.19 -0.40
CA ARG A 14 4.68 0.62 -1.17
C ARG A 14 5.91 0.96 -0.33
N PHE A 15 5.74 1.21 0.97
CA PHE A 15 6.85 1.38 1.90
C PHE A 15 7.68 0.10 2.00
N VAL A 16 7.03 -1.06 2.15
CA VAL A 16 7.72 -2.37 2.16
C VAL A 16 8.42 -2.61 0.83
N SER A 17 7.78 -2.33 -0.31
CA SER A 17 8.41 -2.50 -1.64
C SER A 17 9.67 -1.64 -1.79
N TRP A 18 9.67 -0.43 -1.22
CA TRP A 18 10.83 0.46 -1.21
C TRP A 18 11.96 -0.06 -0.31
N VAL A 19 11.64 -0.45 0.94
CA VAL A 19 12.63 -0.99 1.89
C VAL A 19 13.24 -2.30 1.39
N SER A 20 12.42 -3.18 0.80
CA SER A 20 12.84 -4.50 0.31
C SER A 20 13.41 -4.48 -1.11
N GLY A 21 13.40 -3.33 -1.81
CA GLY A 21 13.98 -3.20 -3.16
C GLY A 21 13.24 -3.98 -4.25
N VAL A 22 11.97 -4.32 -4.04
CA VAL A 22 11.20 -5.19 -4.93
C VAL A 22 10.64 -4.40 -6.11
N LYS A 23 10.69 -4.98 -7.33
CA LYS A 23 10.25 -4.30 -8.56
C LYS A 23 8.74 -4.11 -8.62
N HIS A 24 7.96 -5.03 -8.06
CA HIS A 24 6.51 -4.94 -8.05
C HIS A 24 5.92 -5.08 -6.64
N ILE A 25 5.04 -4.14 -6.28
CA ILE A 25 4.28 -4.12 -5.01
C ILE A 25 3.45 -5.38 -4.74
N ARG A 26 3.16 -6.18 -5.78
CA ARG A 26 2.38 -7.41 -5.65
C ARG A 26 3.13 -8.48 -4.86
N GLU A 27 4.45 -8.40 -4.84
CA GLU A 27 5.33 -9.31 -4.12
C GLU A 27 5.36 -8.98 -2.61
N THR A 28 4.91 -7.78 -2.22
CA THR A 28 4.80 -7.37 -0.81
C THR A 28 3.40 -7.61 -0.23
N ILE A 29 2.49 -8.21 -1.02
CA ILE A 29 1.09 -8.44 -0.65
C ILE A 29 0.78 -9.94 -0.75
N PRO A 30 0.39 -10.62 0.35
CA PRO A 30 0.07 -12.05 0.32
C PRO A 30 -1.09 -12.41 -0.64
N PHE A 31 -2.13 -11.58 -0.68
CA PHE A 31 -3.30 -11.76 -1.54
C PHE A 31 -3.60 -10.47 -2.33
N PRO A 32 -2.86 -10.20 -3.40
CA PRO A 32 -2.96 -8.93 -4.12
C PRO A 32 -4.29 -8.84 -4.86
N ARG A 33 -5.07 -7.80 -4.55
CA ARG A 33 -6.27 -7.46 -5.32
C ARG A 33 -5.88 -6.68 -6.57
N MET A 34 -6.38 -7.13 -7.70
CA MET A 34 -6.20 -6.49 -9.00
C MET A 34 -7.50 -6.49 -9.78
N ILE A 35 -7.56 -5.65 -10.82
CA ILE A 35 -8.70 -5.57 -11.76
C ILE A 35 -9.13 -6.96 -12.25
N TYR A 36 -8.17 -7.84 -12.54
CA TYR A 36 -8.42 -9.20 -13.05
C TYR A 36 -8.20 -10.32 -12.01
N ARG A 37 -7.91 -10.00 -10.74
CA ARG A 37 -7.71 -11.00 -9.66
C ARG A 37 -8.33 -10.52 -8.36
N LEU A 38 -9.48 -11.11 -8.02
CA LEU A 38 -10.22 -10.79 -6.79
C LEU A 38 -10.21 -11.91 -5.74
N ARG A 39 -9.86 -13.14 -6.15
CA ARG A 39 -9.82 -14.32 -5.28
C ARG A 39 -8.35 -14.74 -5.03
N PRO A 40 -8.05 -15.27 -3.83
CA PRO A 40 -6.74 -15.84 -3.54
C PRO A 40 -6.38 -16.93 -4.56
#